data_AF-A0A445DFS1-F1
#
_entry.id   AF-A0A445DFS1-F1
#
_cell.length_a   1.000
_cell.length_b   1.000
_cell.length_c   1.000
_cell.angle_alpha   90.00
_cell.angle_beta   90.00
_cell.angle_gamma   90.00
#
_symmetry.space_group_name_H-M   'P 1'
#
loop_
_entity.id
_entity.type
_entity.pdbx_description
1 polymer ?
#
loop_
_entity_poly.entity_id
_entity_poly.type
_entity_poly.pdbx_seq_one_letter_code
_entity_poly.pdbx_strand_id
1 'polypeptide(L)' 'MESLVMSGKKLCVMVLCLCWVHAVTASVTYDHKAIVVNGQRKIMFSGSIYYPRSTPQNIVKRGFGR' A
#
# COMPACT_ATOMS: atom_id res chain seq x y z
N MET A 1 -6.02 -33.47 24.25
CA MET A 1 -5.90 -32.01 24.03
C MET A 1 -4.52 -31.79 23.42
N GLU A 2 -4.31 -32.36 22.22
CA GLU A 2 -2.98 -32.75 21.74
C GLU A 2 -2.49 -31.99 20.49
N SER A 3 -3.19 -30.95 20.05
CA SER A 3 -2.88 -30.30 18.76
C SER A 3 -1.87 -29.15 18.83
N LEU A 4 -1.24 -28.90 19.98
CA LEU A 4 -0.39 -27.70 20.20
C LEU A 4 1.11 -27.96 20.33
N VAL A 5 1.63 -29.14 19.96
CA VAL A 5 3.09 -29.33 19.80
C VAL A 5 3.46 -29.12 18.34
N MET A 6 3.72 -27.86 17.96
CA MET A 6 4.21 -27.53 16.62
C MET A 6 5.68 -27.97 16.48
N SER A 7 5.96 -28.91 15.56
CA SER A 7 7.32 -29.36 15.23
C SER A 7 8.27 -28.19 14.94
N GLY A 8 9.52 -28.26 15.40
CA GLY A 8 10.50 -27.16 15.31
C GLY A 8 10.70 -26.58 13.91
N LYS A 9 10.50 -27.37 12.85
CA LYS A 9 10.50 -26.88 11.45
C LYS A 9 9.30 -25.98 11.15
N LYS A 10 8.11 -26.34 11.64
CA LYS A 10 6.87 -25.55 11.49
C LYS A 10 6.94 -24.25 12.29
N LEU A 11 7.56 -24.31 13.47
CA LEU A 11 7.84 -23.13 14.30
C LEU A 11 8.77 -22.15 13.57
N CYS A 12 9.85 -22.66 12.96
CA CYS A 12 10.81 -21.84 12.21
C CYS A 12 10.15 -21.14 11.01
N VAL A 13 9.31 -21.86 10.25
CA VAL A 13 8.54 -21.27 9.13
C VAL A 13 7.56 -20.21 9.62
N MET A 14 6.87 -20.43 10.74
CA MET A 14 5.95 -19.45 11.32
C MET A 14 6.68 -18.16 11.75
N VAL A 15 7.84 -18.28 12.40
CA VAL A 15 8.66 -17.13 12.79
C VAL A 15 9.15 -16.36 11.56
N LEU A 16 9.62 -17.05 10.52
CA LEU A 16 10.02 -16.41 9.26
C LEU A 16 8.86 -15.67 8.57
N CYS A 17 7.64 -16.22 8.58
CA CYS A 17 6.46 -15.54 8.06
C CYS A 17 6.11 -14.28 8.85
N LEU A 18 6.24 -14.31 10.18
CA LEU A 18 5.97 -13.15 11.03
C LEU A 18 7.03 -12.04 10.85
N CYS A 19 8.29 -12.40 10.65
CA CYS A 19 9.36 -11.46 10.35
C CYS A 19 9.19 -10.73 9.00
N TRP A 20 8.38 -11.27 8.08
CA TRP A 20 8.15 -10.65 6.77
C TRP A 20 7.10 -9.53 6.81
N VAL A 21 6.33 -9.41 7.89
CA VAL A 21 5.29 -8.39 8.02
C VAL A 21 5.94 -7.02 8.27
N HIS A 22 6.20 -6.28 7.19
CA HIS A 22 6.64 -4.90 7.26
C HIS A 22 5.43 -3.98 7.34
N ALA A 23 5.41 -3.09 8.33
CA ALA A 23 4.41 -2.03 8.40
C ALA A 23 4.68 -1.01 7.28
N VAL A 24 3.70 -0.79 6.40
CA VAL A 24 3.77 0.27 5.40
C VAL A 24 3.47 1.61 6.08
N THR A 25 4.45 2.51 6.09
CA THR A 25 4.25 3.88 6.57
C THR A 25 4.10 4.84 5.39
N ALA A 26 3.03 5.62 5.37
CA ALA A 26 2.85 6.72 4.44
C ALA A 26 2.61 8.01 5.23
N SER A 27 3.40 9.04 4.96
CA SER A 27 3.27 10.35 5.61
C SER A 27 2.96 11.41 4.57
N VAL A 28 1.91 12.19 4.82
CA VAL A 28 1.49 13.31 3.97
C VAL A 28 1.32 14.54 4.85
N THR A 29 2.11 15.57 4.56
CA THR A 29 2.02 16.86 5.24
C THR A 29 2.05 17.99 4.20
N TYR A 30 1.87 19.22 4.66
CA TYR A 30 1.82 20.42 3.82
C TYR A 30 2.72 21.49 4.42
N ASP A 31 3.40 22.23 3.57
CA ASP A 31 4.06 23.47 3.95
C ASP A 31 3.48 24.64 3.13
N HIS A 32 4.04 25.83 3.29
CA HIS A 32 3.57 27.04 2.61
C HIS A 32 3.69 26.99 1.07
N LYS A 33 4.42 26.02 0.50
CA LYS A 33 4.79 25.97 -0.92
C LYS A 33 4.35 24.68 -1.61
N ALA A 34 4.30 23.55 -0.91
CA ALA A 34 4.03 22.26 -1.54
C ALA A 34 3.43 21.20 -0.59
N ILE A 35 2.89 20.14 -1.20
CA ILE A 35 2.57 18.88 -0.53
C ILE A 35 3.87 18.13 -0.29
N VAL A 36 4.06 17.62 0.91
CA VAL A 36 5.20 16.81 1.31
C VAL A 36 4.74 15.37 1.49
N VAL A 37 5.20 14.47 0.62
CA VAL A 37 4.90 13.03 0.67
C VAL A 37 6.17 12.30 1.06
N ASN A 38 6.13 11.55 2.17
CA ASN A 38 7.26 10.82 2.73
C ASN A 38 8.52 11.70 2.90
N GLY A 39 8.34 12.93 3.40
CA GLY A 39 9.43 13.87 3.65
C GLY A 39 9.95 14.63 2.42
N GLN A 40 9.40 14.37 1.22
CA GLN A 40 9.80 15.06 -0.01
C GLN A 40 8.70 15.97 -0.56
N ARG A 41 9.06 17.20 -0.94
CA ARG A 41 8.14 18.12 -1.62
C ARG A 41 7.84 17.62 -3.03
N LYS A 42 6.55 17.54 -3.37
CA LYS A 42 6.06 17.08 -4.67
C LYS A 42 5.18 18.16 -5.30
N ILE A 43 5.36 18.38 -6.60
CA ILE A 43 4.40 19.12 -7.42
C ILE A 43 3.37 18.11 -7.89
N MET A 44 2.11 18.28 -7.47
CA MET A 44 1.03 17.35 -7.79
C MET A 44 0.30 17.78 -9.05
N PHE A 45 0.29 16.92 -10.06
CA PHE A 45 -0.61 17.04 -11.21
C PHE A 45 -1.85 16.18 -10.94
N SER A 46 -3.03 16.80 -10.89
CA SER A 46 -4.29 16.13 -10.59
C SER A 46 -5.25 16.21 -11.77
N GLY A 47 -5.98 15.13 -12.01
CA GLY A 47 -7.08 15.06 -12.98
C GLY A 47 -8.34 14.58 -12.28
N SER A 48 -9.51 15.06 -12.73
CA SER A 48 -10.80 14.64 -12.19
C SER A 48 -11.34 13.40 -12.90
N ILE A 49 -11.80 12.42 -12.13
CA ILE A 49 -12.52 11.24 -12.64
C ILE A 49 -13.85 11.13 -11.91
N TYR A 50 -14.95 11.27 -12.64
CA TYR A 50 -16.29 11.08 -12.09
C TYR A 50 -16.72 9.61 -12.20
N TYR A 51 -16.74 8.91 -11.07
CA TYR A 51 -17.01 7.48 -10.97
C TYR A 51 -18.40 7.05 -11.50
N PRO A 52 -19.51 7.75 -11.22
CA PRO A 52 -20.84 7.28 -11.61
C PRO A 52 -21.08 7.17 -13.12
N ARG A 53 -20.29 7.84 -13.96
CA ARG A 53 -20.39 7.76 -15.43
C ARG A 53 -19.24 7.01 -16.10
N SER A 54 -18.30 6.49 -15.31
CA SER A 54 -17.12 5.82 -15.83
C SER A 54 -17.26 4.33 -15.59
N THR A 55 -17.24 3.53 -16.65
CA THR A 55 -17.16 2.08 -16.50
C THR A 55 -15.76 1.68 -16.02
N PRO A 56 -15.62 0.60 -15.23
CA PRO A 56 -14.31 0.15 -14.72
C PRO A 56 -13.28 -0.04 -15.84
N GLN A 57 -13.73 -0.58 -16.99
CA GLN A 57 -12.90 -0.81 -18.18
C GLN A 57 -12.27 0.48 -18.72
N ASN A 58 -13.01 1.60 -18.68
CA ASN A 58 -12.55 2.88 -19.22
C ASN A 58 -11.56 3.58 -18.28
N ILE A 59 -11.69 3.39 -16.96
CA ILE A 59 -10.73 3.92 -15.97
C ILE A 59 -9.38 3.24 -16.14
N VAL A 60 -9.37 1.90 -16.26
CA VAL A 60 -8.13 1.12 -16.40
C VAL A 60 -7.38 1.46 -17.70
N LYS A 61 -8.11 1.78 -18.78
CA LYS A 61 -7.50 2.17 -20.07
C LYS A 61 -6.88 3.57 -20.08
N ARG A 62 -7.20 4.45 -19.12
CA ARG A 62 -6.69 5.84 -19.07
C ARG A 62 -5.26 5.98 -18.53
N GLY A 63 -4.49 4.88 -18.45
CA GLY A 63 -3.05 4.95 -18.21
C GLY A 63 -2.65 5.07 -16.74
N PHE A 64 -3.55 4.79 -15.79
CA PHE A 64 -3.20 4.71 -14.36
C PHE A 64 -2.54 3.37 -13.97
N GLY A 65 -2.25 2.50 -14.94
CA GLY A 65 -1.79 1.13 -14.76
C GLY A 65 -0.47 0.79 -15.44
N ARG A 66 0.40 1.77 -15.66
CA ARG A 66 1.82 1.57 -15.99
C ARG A 66 2.66 2.70 -15.40
#